data_AF-A0A964AWY6-F1
#
_entry.id   AF-A0A964AWY6-F1
#
_cell.length_a   1.000
_cell.length_b   1.000
_cell.length_c   1.000
_cell.angle_alpha   90.00
_cell.angle_beta   90.00
_cell.angle_gamma   90.00
#
_symmetry.space_group_name_H-M   'P 1'
#
loop_
_entity.id
_entity.type
_entity.pdbx_description
1 polymer ?
#
loop_
_entity_poly.entity_id
_entity_poly.type
_entity_poly.pdbx_seq_one_letter_code
_entity_poly.pdbx_strand_id
1 'polypeptide(L)'
;MAGGNSSTGCTITNSSGNFACSGSLTFGADTTLSRGAANRLDLASGDSLNLVSGNIQQNGTNRLTTAGLFQAADGAVGGPSYSFSSSTNMGMYRIDANNLGFSVGGTERFRVSSTGAQVTGDLAVTGKITQGGYLVPDNDNLLYNGDFETNTTAGWSGITGIVTGANSGNYTAQSVNAGTIESDDYIPVDPTKDTLQLEGYFKETVTGSTPGTLYFGYKAYNASKVAILTAPCGSWCYFAASAYNIPNDGNWHKFNATTSGEERYSPTSQLAPNM
;
A
#
# COMPACT_ATOMS: atom_id res chain seq x y z
N MET A 1 -29.70 -7.09 80.17
CA MET A 1 -30.77 -7.99 79.66
C MET A 1 -31.49 -7.19 78.57
N ALA A 2 -31.67 -7.64 77.34
CA ALA A 2 -31.46 -8.94 76.74
C ALA A 2 -30.79 -8.74 75.37
N GLY A 3 -29.70 -9.49 75.15
CA GLY A 3 -29.41 -9.95 73.80
C GLY A 3 -30.59 -10.80 73.35
N GLY A 4 -31.20 -10.39 72.25
CA GLY A 4 -32.30 -11.09 71.63
C GLY A 4 -32.17 -10.91 70.13
N ASN A 5 -31.17 -11.57 69.54
CA ASN A 5 -31.16 -11.80 68.10
C ASN A 5 -31.81 -13.17 67.89
N SER A 6 -33.13 -13.18 67.74
CA SER A 6 -33.86 -14.36 67.27
C SER A 6 -34.14 -14.13 65.79
N SER A 7 -33.33 -14.78 64.96
CA SER A 7 -33.38 -14.64 63.51
C SER A 7 -34.31 -15.69 62.91
N THR A 8 -35.38 -15.22 62.27
CA THR A 8 -35.92 -15.79 61.03
C THR A 8 -36.62 -14.68 60.23
N GLY A 9 -36.21 -14.43 58.97
CA GLY A 9 -36.86 -13.46 58.07
C GLY A 9 -36.52 -11.97 58.26
N CYS A 10 -35.24 -11.63 58.45
CA CYS A 10 -34.80 -10.24 58.66
C CYS A 10 -35.30 -9.28 57.55
N THR A 11 -36.18 -8.34 57.92
CA THR A 11 -36.64 -7.25 57.06
C THR A 11 -36.30 -5.92 57.74
N ILE A 12 -35.25 -5.25 57.28
CA ILE A 12 -34.90 -3.90 57.76
C ILE A 12 -35.62 -2.89 56.87
N THR A 13 -36.75 -2.37 57.34
CA THR A 13 -37.49 -1.32 56.63
C THR A 13 -37.08 0.02 57.19
N ASN A 14 -36.26 0.79 56.47
CA ASN A 14 -36.13 2.22 56.75
C ASN A 14 -37.19 2.98 55.96
N SER A 15 -38.09 3.68 56.65
CA SER A 15 -39.14 4.52 56.05
C SER A 15 -38.59 5.67 55.20
N SER A 16 -37.30 6.02 55.32
CA SER A 16 -36.62 6.98 54.44
C SER A 16 -35.92 6.36 53.23
N GLY A 17 -36.05 5.03 53.02
CA GLY A 17 -35.46 4.31 51.88
C GLY A 17 -33.94 4.11 51.96
N ASN A 18 -33.28 4.59 53.02
CA ASN A 18 -31.82 4.61 53.11
C ASN A 18 -31.29 3.72 54.26
N PHE A 19 -30.72 2.56 53.99
CA PHE A 19 -30.14 1.72 55.05
C PHE A 19 -28.76 2.27 55.49
N ALA A 20 -28.64 2.70 56.75
CA ALA A 20 -27.41 3.28 57.29
C ALA A 20 -26.82 2.38 58.40
N CYS A 21 -25.57 1.94 58.22
CA CYS A 21 -24.78 1.27 59.25
C CYS A 21 -23.58 2.14 59.63
N SER A 22 -23.26 2.23 60.93
CA SER A 22 -22.10 3.00 61.41
C SER A 22 -20.77 2.28 61.18
N GLY A 23 -20.83 0.95 60.96
CA GLY A 23 -19.70 0.07 60.64
C GLY A 23 -19.86 -0.59 59.26
N SER A 24 -19.34 -1.81 59.10
CA SER A 24 -19.47 -2.58 57.86
C SER A 24 -20.74 -3.43 57.85
N LEU A 25 -21.27 -3.72 56.66
CA LEU A 25 -22.27 -4.75 56.46
C LEU A 25 -21.57 -6.08 56.19
N THR A 26 -21.68 -7.03 57.11
CA THR A 26 -21.05 -8.35 56.97
C THR A 26 -22.12 -9.41 56.74
N PHE A 27 -21.89 -10.28 55.75
CA PHE A 27 -22.70 -11.46 55.48
C PHE A 27 -21.94 -12.71 55.93
N GLY A 28 -22.33 -13.25 57.09
CA GLY A 28 -21.60 -14.37 57.71
C GLY A 28 -20.22 -13.94 58.21
N ALA A 29 -19.20 -14.78 57.98
CA ALA A 29 -17.80 -14.44 58.26
C ALA A 29 -17.01 -14.09 56.97
N ASP A 30 -17.65 -14.17 55.80
CA ASP A 30 -16.96 -14.35 54.52
C ASP A 30 -17.02 -13.12 53.60
N THR A 31 -18.00 -12.24 53.72
CA THR A 31 -18.11 -11.06 52.84
C THR A 31 -18.42 -9.82 53.64
N THR A 32 -17.61 -8.78 53.48
CA THR A 32 -17.78 -7.51 54.17
C THR A 32 -17.85 -6.36 53.17
N LEU A 33 -18.97 -5.64 53.19
CA LEU A 33 -19.16 -4.40 52.44
C LEU A 33 -18.92 -3.21 53.37
N SER A 34 -18.01 -2.31 53.00
CA SER A 34 -17.58 -1.21 53.86
C SER A 34 -17.49 0.10 53.10
N ARG A 35 -17.64 1.21 53.83
CA ARG A 35 -17.27 2.53 53.30
C ARG A 35 -15.75 2.63 53.22
N GLY A 36 -15.25 3.06 52.07
CA GLY A 36 -13.84 3.44 51.90
C GLY A 36 -13.59 4.89 52.31
N ALA A 37 -12.66 5.55 51.60
CA ALA A 37 -12.60 7.01 51.56
C ALA A 37 -13.93 7.63 51.10
N ALA A 38 -14.10 8.95 51.20
CA ALA A 38 -15.32 9.62 50.78
C ALA A 38 -15.73 9.19 49.35
N ASN A 39 -17.01 8.83 49.16
CA ASN A 39 -17.61 8.39 47.90
C ASN A 39 -17.11 7.05 47.34
N ARG A 40 -16.57 6.15 48.17
CA ARG A 40 -16.04 4.84 47.76
C ARG A 40 -16.73 3.68 48.50
N LEU A 41 -17.04 2.61 47.76
CA LEU A 41 -17.48 1.32 48.28
C LEU A 41 -16.32 0.32 48.19
N ASP A 42 -15.89 -0.23 49.33
CA ASP A 42 -14.76 -1.15 49.42
C ASP A 42 -15.17 -2.57 49.82
N LEU A 43 -14.55 -3.53 49.12
CA LEU A 43 -14.54 -4.96 49.43
C LEU A 43 -13.23 -5.28 50.17
N ALA A 44 -13.30 -6.18 51.15
CA ALA A 44 -12.10 -6.62 51.85
C ALA A 44 -11.18 -7.46 50.93
N SER A 45 -9.91 -7.59 51.31
CA SER A 45 -8.98 -8.45 50.58
C SER A 45 -9.48 -9.89 50.57
N GLY A 46 -9.61 -10.47 49.37
CA GLY A 46 -10.12 -11.84 49.17
C GLY A 46 -11.59 -11.90 48.78
N ASP A 47 -12.36 -10.82 48.97
CA ASP A 47 -13.78 -10.76 48.60
C ASP A 47 -13.93 -10.53 47.08
N SER A 48 -15.03 -11.04 46.51
CA SER A 48 -15.34 -10.90 45.07
C SER A 48 -16.58 -10.03 44.85
N LEU A 49 -16.55 -9.20 43.80
CA LEU A 49 -17.75 -8.54 43.26
C LEU A 49 -18.34 -9.39 42.12
N ASN A 50 -19.27 -10.28 42.45
CA ASN A 50 -19.90 -11.15 41.45
C ASN A 50 -21.17 -10.50 40.87
N LEU A 51 -21.20 -10.30 39.56
CA LEU A 51 -22.38 -9.84 38.83
C LEU A 51 -23.02 -11.02 38.10
N VAL A 52 -23.97 -11.67 38.78
CA VAL A 52 -24.65 -12.87 38.25
C VAL A 52 -25.63 -12.51 37.13
N SER A 53 -26.17 -11.29 37.15
CA SER A 53 -27.02 -10.71 36.11
C SER A 53 -26.91 -9.18 36.14
N GLY A 54 -27.29 -8.51 35.04
CA GLY A 54 -27.15 -7.07 34.88
C GLY A 54 -25.76 -6.58 34.45
N ASN A 55 -25.64 -5.28 34.20
CA ASN A 55 -24.43 -4.62 33.71
C ASN A 55 -23.80 -3.76 34.81
N ILE A 56 -22.50 -3.48 34.71
CA ILE A 56 -21.90 -2.34 35.42
C ILE A 56 -22.23 -1.08 34.61
N GLN A 57 -22.96 -0.15 35.21
CA GLN A 57 -23.25 1.15 34.60
C GLN A 57 -22.41 2.26 35.23
N GLN A 58 -21.86 3.15 34.40
CA GLN A 58 -21.23 4.39 34.82
C GLN A 58 -21.90 5.54 34.07
N ASN A 59 -22.48 6.49 34.82
CA ASN A 59 -23.23 7.62 34.26
C ASN A 59 -24.31 7.18 33.25
N GLY A 60 -25.10 6.17 33.61
CA GLY A 60 -26.18 5.63 32.77
C GLY A 60 -25.73 4.84 31.53
N THR A 61 -24.44 4.59 31.36
CA THR A 61 -23.95 3.74 30.26
C THR A 61 -23.34 2.45 30.77
N ASN A 62 -23.65 1.34 30.11
CA ASN A 62 -23.05 0.04 30.39
C ASN A 62 -21.55 0.09 30.06
N ARG A 63 -20.70 -0.21 31.03
CA ARG A 63 -19.24 -0.33 30.87
C ARG A 63 -18.80 -1.78 30.78
N LEU A 64 -19.43 -2.64 31.58
CA LEU A 64 -19.30 -4.10 31.49
C LEU A 64 -20.71 -4.68 31.33
N THR A 65 -20.94 -5.39 30.23
CA THR A 65 -22.24 -6.03 29.98
C THR A 65 -22.34 -7.40 30.66
N THR A 66 -23.57 -7.92 30.78
CA THR A 66 -23.82 -9.31 31.21
C THR A 66 -23.11 -10.37 30.37
N ALA A 67 -22.77 -10.05 29.12
CA ALA A 67 -22.01 -10.93 28.23
C ALA A 67 -20.49 -10.79 28.39
N GLY A 68 -20.01 -9.97 29.34
CA GLY A 68 -18.59 -9.73 29.57
C GLY A 68 -17.95 -8.73 28.59
N LEU A 69 -18.74 -7.98 27.82
CA LEU A 69 -18.21 -6.97 26.89
C LEU A 69 -17.81 -5.71 27.64
N PHE A 70 -16.60 -5.24 27.38
CA PHE A 70 -16.17 -3.91 27.82
C PHE A 70 -16.55 -2.85 26.77
N GLN A 71 -17.31 -1.83 27.17
CA GLN A 71 -17.72 -0.73 26.31
C GLN A 71 -17.00 0.56 26.71
N ALA A 72 -16.01 0.96 25.90
CA ALA A 72 -15.33 2.24 26.03
C ALA A 72 -16.21 3.38 25.50
N ALA A 73 -15.90 4.62 25.89
CA ALA A 73 -16.43 5.80 25.19
C ALA A 73 -15.90 5.85 23.75
N ASP A 74 -16.47 6.68 22.87
CA ASP A 74 -15.98 6.80 21.49
C ASP A 74 -14.59 7.43 21.41
N GLY A 75 -14.28 8.34 22.34
CA GLY A 75 -12.99 9.05 22.39
C GLY A 75 -12.82 10.05 21.24
N ALA A 76 -11.64 10.64 21.15
CA ALA A 76 -11.26 11.55 20.07
C ALA A 76 -9.75 11.46 19.82
N VAL A 77 -9.28 12.04 18.70
CA VAL A 77 -7.85 12.04 18.37
C VAL A 77 -6.98 12.63 19.50
N GLY A 78 -7.45 13.69 20.17
CA GLY A 78 -6.74 14.31 21.30
C GLY A 78 -6.91 13.60 22.65
N GLY A 79 -7.81 12.62 22.73
CA GLY A 79 -8.12 11.86 23.94
C GLY A 79 -8.71 10.50 23.58
N PRO A 80 -7.88 9.50 23.25
CA PRO A 80 -8.37 8.19 22.84
C PRO A 80 -9.04 7.42 23.97
N SER A 81 -10.05 6.61 23.62
CA SER A 81 -10.84 5.82 24.59
C SER A 81 -10.01 4.79 25.32
N TYR A 82 -9.05 4.19 24.62
CA TYR A 82 -8.00 3.40 25.22
C TYR A 82 -6.71 4.20 25.11
N SER A 83 -6.27 4.77 26.23
CA SER A 83 -5.07 5.60 26.32
C SER A 83 -4.21 5.19 27.51
N PHE A 84 -2.99 5.71 27.55
CA PHE A 84 -2.00 5.37 28.57
C PHE A 84 -1.91 6.49 29.61
N SER A 85 -1.76 6.14 30.88
CA SER A 85 -1.71 7.12 31.98
C SER A 85 -0.59 8.14 31.83
N SER A 86 0.54 7.74 31.23
CA SER A 86 1.67 8.63 30.92
C SER A 86 1.55 9.35 29.58
N SER A 87 0.55 9.04 28.75
CA SER A 87 0.30 9.67 27.45
C SER A 87 -1.19 9.59 27.08
N THR A 88 -1.95 10.56 27.55
CA THR A 88 -3.42 10.63 27.38
C THR A 88 -3.87 10.93 25.95
N ASN A 89 -2.93 11.32 25.09
CA ASN A 89 -3.15 11.61 23.67
C ASN A 89 -2.55 10.52 22.75
N MET A 90 -2.21 9.36 23.31
CA MET A 90 -1.74 8.18 22.59
C MET A 90 -2.70 7.02 22.85
N GLY A 91 -3.15 6.35 21.79
CA GLY A 91 -4.05 5.22 21.95
C GLY A 91 -5.01 5.00 20.79
N MET A 92 -6.12 4.30 21.09
CA MET A 92 -7.13 3.87 20.13
C MET A 92 -8.49 4.53 20.43
N TYR A 93 -9.16 5.01 19.39
CA TYR A 93 -10.45 5.70 19.48
C TYR A 93 -11.32 5.39 18.28
N ARG A 94 -12.63 5.61 18.41
CA ARG A 94 -13.57 5.54 17.31
C ARG A 94 -13.63 6.90 16.63
N ILE A 95 -13.35 6.94 15.33
CA ILE A 95 -13.35 8.19 14.54
C ILE A 95 -14.79 8.61 14.26
N ASP A 96 -15.58 7.69 13.73
CA ASP A 96 -17.01 7.84 13.44
C ASP A 96 -17.65 6.43 13.29
N ALA A 97 -18.75 6.29 12.56
CA ALA A 97 -19.41 5.00 12.38
C ALA A 97 -18.51 3.98 11.67
N ASN A 98 -18.16 2.89 12.38
CA ASN A 98 -17.37 1.76 11.86
C ASN A 98 -15.94 2.11 11.42
N ASN A 99 -15.37 3.19 11.95
CA ASN A 99 -13.99 3.58 11.70
C ASN A 99 -13.19 3.65 13.01
N LEU A 100 -12.08 2.91 13.05
CA LEU A 100 -11.17 2.83 14.18
C LEU A 100 -9.89 3.61 13.88
N GLY A 101 -9.48 4.48 14.80
CA GLY A 101 -8.30 5.32 14.68
C GLY A 101 -7.28 5.05 15.76
N PHE A 102 -6.00 5.17 15.40
CA PHE A 102 -4.87 5.16 16.32
C PHE A 102 -4.23 6.54 16.33
N SER A 103 -4.10 7.13 17.51
CA SER A 103 -3.47 8.42 17.71
C SER A 103 -2.13 8.29 18.42
N VAL A 104 -1.18 9.13 18.01
CA VAL A 104 0.08 9.37 18.70
C VAL A 104 0.30 10.88 18.78
N GLY A 105 0.36 11.41 20.00
CA GLY A 105 0.56 12.85 20.22
C GLY A 105 -0.63 13.71 19.76
N GLY A 106 -1.85 13.17 19.77
CA GLY A 106 -3.04 13.89 19.32
C GLY A 106 -3.21 13.98 17.81
N THR A 107 -2.44 13.19 17.03
CA THR A 107 -2.54 13.09 15.58
C THR A 107 -2.88 11.66 15.18
N GLU A 108 -3.79 11.48 14.22
CA GLU A 108 -4.09 10.15 13.66
C GLU A 108 -2.90 9.62 12.87
N ARG A 109 -2.49 8.37 13.13
CA ARG A 109 -1.39 7.69 12.43
C ARG A 109 -1.85 6.49 11.62
N PHE A 110 -2.91 5.84 12.06
CA PHE A 110 -3.48 4.67 11.39
C PHE A 110 -4.99 4.64 11.54
N ARG A 111 -5.69 4.29 10.46
CA ARG A 111 -7.15 4.14 10.41
C ARG A 111 -7.52 2.82 9.77
N VAL A 112 -8.52 2.17 10.34
CA VAL A 112 -9.20 1.00 9.76
C VAL A 112 -10.67 1.33 9.57
N SER A 113 -11.15 1.08 8.37
CA SER A 113 -12.53 1.32 7.91
C SER A 113 -13.17 0.04 7.40
N SER A 114 -14.45 0.10 7.04
CA SER A 114 -15.14 -1.01 6.36
C SER A 114 -14.56 -1.33 4.98
N THR A 115 -13.78 -0.43 4.37
CA THR A 115 -13.24 -0.58 3.01
C THR A 115 -11.73 -0.78 2.97
N GLY A 116 -11.03 -0.71 4.10
CA GLY A 116 -9.58 -0.88 4.13
C GLY A 116 -8.90 -0.12 5.25
N ALA A 117 -7.57 -0.02 5.16
CA ALA A 117 -6.72 0.62 6.14
C ALA A 117 -5.84 1.71 5.52
N GLN A 118 -5.60 2.79 6.27
CA GLN A 118 -4.84 3.96 5.83
C GLN A 118 -3.79 4.32 6.87
N VAL A 119 -2.57 4.62 6.42
CA VAL A 119 -1.48 5.14 7.24
C VAL A 119 -1.30 6.62 6.92
N THR A 120 -1.18 7.45 7.95
CA THR A 120 -0.82 8.87 7.80
C THR A 120 0.69 9.02 8.03
N GLY A 121 1.40 9.42 6.97
CA GLY A 121 2.85 9.46 6.91
C GLY A 121 3.46 8.21 6.28
N ASP A 122 4.72 7.94 6.58
CA ASP A 122 5.47 6.84 5.97
C ASP A 122 5.09 5.47 6.58
N LEU A 123 4.94 4.45 5.72
CA LEU A 123 4.82 3.05 6.12
C LEU A 123 6.10 2.29 5.77
N ALA A 124 6.91 1.99 6.78
CA ALA A 124 8.07 1.12 6.61
C ALA A 124 7.66 -0.36 6.76
N VAL A 125 7.87 -1.17 5.73
CA VAL A 125 7.57 -2.62 5.72
C VAL A 125 8.88 -3.39 5.51
N THR A 126 9.25 -4.24 6.47
CA THR A 126 10.47 -5.08 6.37
C THR A 126 10.25 -6.37 5.58
N GLY A 127 8.99 -6.72 5.32
CA GLY A 127 8.58 -7.87 4.51
C GLY A 127 8.07 -7.46 3.12
N LYS A 128 7.50 -8.43 2.41
CA LYS A 128 6.89 -8.21 1.08
C LYS A 128 5.58 -7.44 1.21
N ILE A 129 5.42 -6.40 0.39
CA ILE A 129 4.10 -5.83 0.06
C ILE A 129 3.57 -6.58 -1.17
N THR A 130 2.37 -7.16 -1.08
CA THR A 130 1.68 -7.76 -2.22
C THR A 130 0.49 -6.87 -2.57
N GLN A 131 0.51 -6.26 -3.75
CA GLN A 131 -0.59 -5.44 -4.25
C GLN A 131 -1.39 -6.22 -5.28
N GLY A 132 -2.71 -6.21 -5.13
CA GLY A 132 -3.61 -6.64 -6.20
C GLY A 132 -3.87 -5.48 -7.16
N GLY A 133 -3.52 -5.62 -8.43
CA GLY A 133 -3.70 -4.58 -9.45
C GLY A 133 -2.51 -3.62 -9.58
N TYR A 134 -2.75 -2.49 -10.25
CA TYR A 134 -1.72 -1.48 -10.55
C TYR A 134 -1.62 -0.46 -9.40
N LEU A 135 -0.41 -0.13 -8.94
CA LEU A 135 -0.20 1.02 -8.07
C LEU A 135 -0.43 2.29 -8.89
N VAL A 136 -1.29 3.18 -8.39
CA VAL A 136 -1.43 4.53 -8.93
C VAL A 136 -0.67 5.48 -7.99
N PRO A 137 0.63 5.74 -8.22
CA PRO A 137 1.38 6.71 -7.44
C PRO A 137 1.02 8.11 -7.94
N ASP A 138 0.19 8.84 -7.20
CA ASP A 138 -0.24 10.18 -7.59
C ASP A 138 0.90 11.22 -7.54
N ASN A 139 2.05 10.94 -6.89
CA ASN A 139 3.17 11.91 -6.78
C ASN A 139 4.61 11.35 -6.64
N ASP A 140 4.87 10.04 -6.71
CA ASP A 140 6.25 9.54 -6.83
C ASP A 140 6.27 8.14 -7.45
N ASN A 141 6.43 8.18 -8.76
CA ASN A 141 7.13 7.27 -9.64
C ASN A 141 7.61 5.93 -9.02
N LEU A 142 6.89 4.85 -9.33
CA LEU A 142 7.41 3.48 -9.21
C LEU A 142 8.57 3.17 -10.18
N LEU A 143 9.00 4.13 -11.01
CA LEU A 143 10.00 3.96 -12.05
C LEU A 143 10.98 5.14 -12.06
N TYR A 144 11.71 5.36 -10.97
CA TYR A 144 12.86 6.24 -11.04
C TYR A 144 14.03 5.48 -11.66
N ASN A 145 14.18 5.63 -12.99
CA ASN A 145 15.25 5.18 -13.89
C ASN A 145 14.97 3.87 -14.67
N GLY A 146 15.46 3.81 -15.91
CA GLY A 146 15.40 2.61 -16.77
C GLY A 146 16.49 1.58 -16.40
N ASP A 147 16.55 1.16 -15.13
CA ASP A 147 17.61 0.27 -14.62
C ASP A 147 17.13 -1.09 -14.09
N PHE A 148 15.85 -1.46 -14.27
CA PHE A 148 15.22 -2.47 -13.41
C PHE A 148 15.89 -3.85 -13.40
N GLU A 149 16.81 -4.21 -14.33
CA GLU A 149 17.28 -5.61 -14.40
C GLU A 149 18.76 -5.92 -14.76
N THR A 150 19.64 -4.98 -15.12
CA THR A 150 20.96 -5.40 -15.70
C THR A 150 22.23 -4.85 -15.07
N ASN A 151 22.16 -4.04 -14.01
CA ASN A 151 23.34 -3.64 -13.22
C ASN A 151 24.45 -2.94 -14.06
N THR A 152 24.10 -2.34 -15.21
CA THR A 152 25.02 -1.62 -16.10
C THR A 152 24.99 -0.11 -15.82
N THR A 153 26.14 0.45 -15.44
CA THR A 153 26.27 1.83 -14.92
C THR A 153 26.94 2.82 -15.89
N ALA A 154 27.11 2.46 -17.17
CA ALA A 154 27.82 3.32 -18.15
C ALA A 154 26.85 3.98 -19.15
N GLY A 155 26.66 5.30 -19.01
CA GLY A 155 25.81 6.12 -19.88
C GLY A 155 24.34 6.05 -19.47
N TRP A 156 23.65 7.19 -19.43
CA TRP A 156 22.26 7.37 -18.93
C TRP A 156 21.16 6.59 -19.68
N SER A 157 21.54 5.65 -20.54
CA SER A 157 20.68 4.74 -21.24
C SER A 157 21.47 3.45 -21.39
N GLY A 158 20.96 2.33 -20.88
CA GLY A 158 21.55 0.99 -21.07
C GLY A 158 21.47 0.56 -22.53
N ILE A 159 22.11 1.32 -23.42
CA ILE A 159 22.04 1.23 -24.86
C ILE A 159 23.43 0.91 -25.41
N THR A 160 23.55 -0.20 -26.14
CA THR A 160 24.82 -0.68 -26.69
C THR A 160 25.27 0.12 -27.91
N GLY A 161 26.58 0.36 -28.05
CA GLY A 161 27.19 0.82 -29.31
C GLY A 161 27.10 2.32 -29.62
N ILE A 162 26.81 3.15 -28.63
CA ILE A 162 26.65 4.61 -28.79
C ILE A 162 27.88 5.38 -28.30
N VAL A 163 28.27 6.41 -29.04
CA VAL A 163 29.25 7.43 -28.60
C VAL A 163 28.50 8.69 -28.18
N THR A 164 28.59 9.09 -26.91
CA THR A 164 28.07 10.36 -26.43
C THR A 164 29.12 11.45 -26.65
N GLY A 165 29.07 12.12 -27.80
CA GLY A 165 29.88 13.31 -28.05
C GLY A 165 29.40 14.48 -27.18
N ALA A 166 30.33 15.19 -26.53
CA ALA A 166 30.08 16.16 -25.46
C ALA A 166 29.18 17.38 -25.78
N ASN A 167 28.56 17.47 -26.96
CA ASN A 167 27.83 18.67 -27.40
C ASN A 167 26.37 18.42 -27.83
N SER A 168 25.69 17.43 -27.29
CA SER A 168 24.22 17.38 -27.40
C SER A 168 23.55 17.46 -26.04
N GLY A 169 22.74 18.51 -25.85
CA GLY A 169 21.96 18.69 -24.64
C GLY A 169 21.08 17.48 -24.36
N ASN A 170 21.37 16.79 -23.27
CA ASN A 170 20.57 15.83 -22.50
C ASN A 170 19.73 14.73 -23.17
N TYR A 171 19.58 14.62 -24.50
CA TYR A 171 18.64 13.66 -25.11
C TYR A 171 19.02 13.11 -26.50
N THR A 172 20.26 13.23 -26.98
CA THR A 172 20.62 12.61 -28.27
C THR A 172 21.78 11.63 -28.16
N ALA A 173 21.69 10.59 -28.97
CA ALA A 173 22.58 9.45 -28.97
C ALA A 173 22.97 9.16 -30.42
N GLN A 174 24.26 8.98 -30.70
CA GLN A 174 24.78 8.74 -32.03
C GLN A 174 25.48 7.37 -32.08
N SER A 175 25.12 6.57 -33.07
CA SER A 175 25.91 5.42 -33.51
C SER A 175 26.75 5.82 -34.71
N VAL A 176 27.95 5.24 -34.80
CA VAL A 176 28.86 5.41 -35.93
C VAL A 176 28.90 4.10 -36.71
N ASN A 177 28.62 4.15 -38.01
CA ASN A 177 28.43 3.01 -38.91
C ASN A 177 27.14 2.20 -38.67
N ALA A 178 26.85 1.25 -39.57
CA ALA A 178 25.73 0.33 -39.42
C ALA A 178 25.97 -0.65 -38.27
N GLY A 179 24.99 -0.79 -37.38
CA GLY A 179 25.06 -1.72 -36.24
C GLY A 179 23.74 -1.81 -35.49
N THR A 180 23.56 -2.91 -34.75
CA THR A 180 22.42 -3.09 -33.85
C THR A 180 22.64 -2.31 -32.57
N ILE A 181 21.62 -1.57 -32.16
CA ILE A 181 21.58 -0.81 -30.92
C ILE A 181 20.51 -1.46 -30.06
N GLU A 182 20.90 -2.02 -28.91
CA GLU A 182 19.99 -2.72 -27.99
C GLU A 182 19.85 -1.93 -26.71
N SER A 183 18.62 -1.81 -26.20
CA SER A 183 18.38 -1.41 -24.80
C SER A 183 18.30 -2.65 -23.92
N ASP A 184 18.94 -2.60 -22.75
CA ASP A 184 18.93 -3.69 -21.77
C ASP A 184 17.66 -3.74 -20.88
N ASP A 185 16.61 -2.99 -21.24
CA ASP A 185 15.39 -2.87 -20.44
C ASP A 185 14.39 -4.01 -20.72
N TYR A 186 13.95 -4.69 -19.67
CA TYR A 186 12.95 -5.75 -19.73
C TYR A 186 11.59 -5.19 -19.31
N ILE A 187 10.75 -4.89 -20.29
CA ILE A 187 9.40 -4.37 -20.07
C ILE A 187 8.42 -5.54 -19.98
N PRO A 188 7.73 -5.76 -18.84
CA PRO A 188 6.66 -6.75 -18.76
C PRO A 188 5.49 -6.36 -19.67
N VAL A 189 5.00 -7.30 -20.48
CA VAL A 189 3.90 -7.07 -21.42
C VAL A 189 2.90 -8.23 -21.39
N ASP A 190 1.60 -7.90 -21.48
CA ASP A 190 0.52 -8.82 -21.84
C ASP A 190 0.27 -8.71 -23.36
N PRO A 191 0.76 -9.65 -24.18
CA PRO A 191 0.66 -9.54 -25.64
C PRO A 191 -0.77 -9.58 -26.19
N THR A 192 -1.77 -9.86 -25.34
CA THR A 192 -3.19 -9.85 -25.74
C THR A 192 -3.87 -8.51 -25.52
N LYS A 193 -3.25 -7.59 -24.75
CA LYS A 193 -3.84 -6.31 -24.35
C LYS A 193 -2.92 -5.13 -24.60
N ASP A 194 -1.62 -5.34 -24.43
CA ASP A 194 -0.64 -4.28 -24.48
C ASP A 194 -0.17 -4.07 -25.91
N THR A 195 -0.11 -2.81 -26.34
CA THR A 195 0.50 -2.40 -27.59
C THR A 195 1.77 -1.64 -27.26
N LEU A 196 2.92 -2.06 -27.80
CA LEU A 196 4.14 -1.27 -27.67
C LEU A 196 4.18 -0.26 -28.80
N GLN A 197 4.48 0.98 -28.44
CA GLN A 197 4.65 2.08 -29.38
C GLN A 197 6.04 2.68 -29.21
N LEU A 198 6.77 2.79 -30.31
CA LEU A 198 8.01 3.53 -30.37
C LEU A 198 7.73 4.86 -31.06
N GLU A 199 8.15 5.96 -30.44
CA GLU A 199 8.21 7.27 -31.07
C GLU A 199 9.59 7.86 -30.89
N GLY A 200 10.11 8.50 -31.93
CA GLY A 200 11.41 9.16 -31.86
C GLY A 200 11.66 10.10 -33.03
N TYR A 201 12.68 10.95 -32.87
CA TYR A 201 13.23 11.75 -33.96
C TYR A 201 14.56 11.15 -34.38
N PHE A 202 14.76 10.97 -35.68
CA PHE A 202 15.95 10.35 -36.25
C PHE A 202 16.56 11.24 -37.34
N LYS A 203 17.89 11.19 -37.48
CA LYS A 203 18.63 11.95 -38.49
C LYS A 203 19.86 11.15 -38.93
N GLU A 204 20.12 11.13 -40.24
CA GLU A 204 21.40 10.69 -40.79
C GLU A 204 22.40 11.86 -40.80
N THR A 205 23.60 11.64 -40.26
CA THR A 205 24.61 12.70 -40.04
C THR A 205 25.70 12.76 -41.11
N VAL A 206 25.89 11.69 -41.89
CA VAL A 206 26.96 11.60 -42.91
C VAL A 206 26.41 11.90 -44.30
N THR A 207 27.04 12.83 -45.01
CA THR A 207 26.62 13.24 -46.36
C THR A 207 27.06 12.19 -47.40
N GLY A 208 26.10 11.45 -47.98
CA GLY A 208 26.29 10.51 -49.10
C GLY A 208 25.05 10.44 -50.01
N SER A 209 24.99 9.52 -50.99
CA SER A 209 23.83 9.40 -51.89
C SER A 209 22.80 8.33 -51.51
N THR A 210 23.09 7.50 -50.50
CA THR A 210 22.24 6.38 -50.10
C THR A 210 21.56 6.69 -48.77
N PRO A 211 20.22 6.71 -48.68
CA PRO A 211 19.52 6.90 -47.41
C PRO A 211 19.82 5.78 -46.42
N GLY A 212 19.93 6.13 -45.14
CA GLY A 212 19.90 5.16 -44.04
C GLY A 212 18.50 4.54 -43.88
N THR A 213 18.46 3.26 -43.50
CA THR A 213 17.20 2.57 -43.17
C THR A 213 17.19 2.18 -41.70
N LEU A 214 16.16 2.65 -40.98
CA LEU A 214 15.94 2.34 -39.58
C LEU A 214 15.01 1.12 -39.43
N TYR A 215 15.51 0.08 -38.78
CA TYR A 215 14.73 -1.06 -38.33
C TYR A 215 14.56 -0.98 -36.81
N PHE A 216 13.38 -1.37 -36.34
CA PHE A 216 13.06 -1.40 -34.92
C PHE A 216 12.18 -2.61 -34.62
N GLY A 217 12.29 -3.07 -33.40
CA GLY A 217 11.69 -4.29 -32.92
C GLY A 217 12.14 -4.55 -31.50
N TYR A 218 11.83 -5.75 -31.00
CA TYR A 218 12.20 -6.16 -29.66
C TYR A 218 12.60 -7.63 -29.64
N LYS A 219 13.19 -8.06 -28.53
CA LYS A 219 13.40 -9.48 -28.22
C LYS A 219 12.31 -9.92 -27.26
N ALA A 220 11.53 -10.93 -27.65
CA ALA A 220 10.54 -11.52 -26.77
C ALA A 220 11.22 -12.49 -25.78
N TYR A 221 10.87 -12.40 -24.50
CA TYR A 221 11.34 -13.32 -23.47
C TYR A 221 10.14 -13.93 -22.75
N ASN A 222 10.26 -15.18 -22.32
CA ASN A 222 9.26 -15.79 -21.45
C ASN A 222 9.39 -15.29 -20.00
N ALA A 223 8.47 -15.71 -19.14
CA ALA A 223 8.46 -15.33 -17.71
C ALA A 223 9.75 -15.69 -16.95
N SER A 224 10.57 -16.61 -17.48
CA SER A 224 11.86 -17.00 -16.91
C SER A 224 13.05 -16.28 -17.56
N LYS A 225 12.81 -15.20 -18.33
CA LYS A 225 13.83 -14.42 -19.06
C LYS A 225 14.61 -15.24 -20.09
N VAL A 226 13.99 -16.27 -20.67
CA VAL A 226 14.57 -17.03 -21.80
C VAL A 226 13.98 -16.50 -23.11
N ALA A 227 14.85 -16.22 -24.08
CA ALA A 227 14.44 -15.67 -25.37
C ALA A 227 13.51 -16.62 -26.14
N ILE A 228 12.42 -16.07 -26.68
CA ILE A 228 11.43 -16.78 -27.49
C ILE A 228 11.83 -16.63 -28.95
N LEU A 229 12.16 -17.74 -29.61
CA LEU A 229 12.68 -17.76 -31.00
C LEU A 229 11.69 -18.32 -32.03
N THR A 230 10.46 -18.61 -31.61
CA THR A 230 9.38 -19.19 -32.42
C THR A 230 8.39 -18.13 -32.91
N ALA A 231 7.67 -18.43 -33.99
CA ALA A 231 6.68 -17.52 -34.59
C ALA A 231 5.70 -16.92 -33.56
N PRO A 232 5.27 -15.64 -33.70
CA PRO A 232 5.49 -14.75 -34.85
C PRO A 232 6.92 -14.17 -34.95
N CYS A 233 7.77 -14.41 -33.94
CA CYS A 233 9.12 -13.86 -33.87
C CYS A 233 10.21 -14.84 -34.31
N GLY A 234 11.41 -14.31 -34.55
CA GLY A 234 12.65 -15.07 -34.68
C GLY A 234 13.62 -14.68 -33.56
N SER A 235 14.89 -14.42 -33.90
CA SER A 235 15.82 -13.74 -32.98
C SER A 235 15.35 -12.33 -32.60
N TRP A 236 14.46 -11.75 -33.41
CA TRP A 236 13.87 -10.43 -33.26
C TRP A 236 12.39 -10.49 -33.67
N CYS A 237 11.58 -9.65 -33.03
CA CYS A 237 10.21 -9.32 -33.45
C CYS A 237 10.25 -7.92 -34.07
N TYR A 238 10.17 -7.82 -35.41
CA TYR A 238 10.15 -6.51 -36.07
C TYR A 238 8.71 -6.02 -36.16
N PHE A 239 8.49 -4.74 -35.90
CA PHE A 239 7.17 -4.13 -36.14
C PHE A 239 6.95 -3.98 -37.65
N ALA A 240 5.71 -4.16 -38.13
CA ALA A 240 5.37 -4.08 -39.56
C ALA A 240 5.82 -2.77 -40.23
N ALA A 241 5.70 -1.64 -39.52
CA ALA A 241 6.08 -0.33 -40.03
C ALA A 241 7.60 -0.07 -39.99
N SER A 242 8.42 -1.09 -39.71
CA SER A 242 9.88 -0.97 -39.71
C SER A 242 10.48 -0.92 -41.10
N ALA A 243 11.77 -0.62 -41.19
CA ALA A 243 12.46 -0.22 -42.44
C ALA A 243 12.13 1.23 -42.88
N TYR A 244 12.08 2.17 -41.94
CA TYR A 244 11.88 3.58 -42.25
C TYR A 244 13.13 4.14 -42.94
N ASN A 245 12.97 4.64 -44.17
CA ASN A 245 14.04 5.34 -44.86
C ASN A 245 14.18 6.74 -44.25
N ILE A 246 15.31 7.00 -43.61
CA ILE A 246 15.67 8.31 -43.10
C ILE A 246 16.22 9.11 -44.27
N PRO A 247 15.55 10.19 -44.72
CA PRO A 247 16.06 11.01 -45.80
C PRO A 247 17.42 11.60 -45.44
N ASN A 248 18.38 11.54 -46.38
CA ASN A 248 19.65 12.23 -46.21
C ASN A 248 19.52 13.72 -46.58
N ASP A 249 18.76 14.46 -45.78
CA ASP A 249 18.54 15.90 -45.94
C ASP A 249 19.13 16.73 -44.78
N GLY A 250 19.78 16.05 -43.82
CA GLY A 250 20.34 16.68 -42.63
C GLY A 250 19.31 17.17 -41.61
N ASN A 251 18.02 16.85 -41.78
CA ASN A 251 16.96 17.23 -40.86
C ASN A 251 16.61 16.08 -39.90
N TRP A 252 15.93 16.42 -38.81
CA TRP A 252 15.33 15.44 -37.91
C TRP A 252 13.94 15.05 -38.44
N HIS A 253 13.69 13.75 -38.53
CA HIS A 253 12.41 13.19 -38.99
C HIS A 253 11.71 12.48 -37.84
N LYS A 254 10.44 12.82 -37.60
CA LYS A 254 9.61 12.12 -36.61
C LYS A 254 9.22 10.76 -37.19
N PHE A 255 9.48 9.72 -36.41
CA PHE A 255 9.04 8.37 -36.69
C PHE A 255 8.17 7.84 -35.54
N ASN A 256 7.13 7.07 -35.88
CA ASN A 256 6.34 6.32 -34.91
C ASN A 256 5.91 4.97 -35.49
N ALA A 257 5.81 3.96 -34.63
CA ALA A 257 5.28 2.67 -35.00
C ALA A 257 4.81 1.86 -33.78
N THR A 258 3.96 0.88 -34.05
CA THR A 258 3.33 0.03 -33.03
C THR A 258 3.57 -1.45 -33.30
N THR A 259 3.40 -2.30 -32.28
CA THR A 259 3.43 -3.77 -32.37
C THR A 259 2.29 -4.40 -33.18
N SER A 260 1.39 -3.61 -33.77
CA SER A 260 0.38 -4.16 -34.68
C SER A 260 1.05 -4.67 -35.96
N GLY A 261 0.91 -5.96 -36.26
CA GLY A 261 1.42 -6.58 -37.49
C GLY A 261 2.89 -7.02 -37.45
N GLU A 262 3.37 -7.58 -36.34
CA GLU A 262 4.76 -8.06 -36.22
C GLU A 262 5.16 -9.15 -37.22
N GLU A 263 6.43 -9.13 -37.61
CA GLU A 263 7.02 -10.13 -38.49
C GLU A 263 8.38 -10.64 -37.98
N ARG A 264 8.71 -11.87 -38.42
CA ARG A 264 9.96 -12.55 -38.08
C ARG A 264 11.19 -11.98 -38.78
N TYR A 265 10.99 -11.40 -39.97
CA TYR A 265 12.07 -10.93 -40.82
C TYR A 265 11.99 -9.42 -40.98
N SER A 266 13.11 -8.78 -41.32
CA SER A 266 13.12 -7.36 -41.68
C SER A 266 12.16 -7.14 -42.87
N PRO A 267 11.29 -6.12 -42.87
CA PRO A 267 10.24 -5.92 -43.89
C PRO A 267 10.71 -5.86 -45.35
N THR A 268 12.01 -5.72 -45.60
CA THR A 268 12.63 -5.76 -46.93
C THR A 268 12.91 -7.16 -47.47
N SER A 269 12.76 -8.23 -46.68
CA SER A 269 12.92 -9.62 -47.15
C SER A 269 11.66 -10.20 -47.82
N GLN A 270 10.57 -9.43 -47.93
CA GLN A 270 9.34 -9.82 -48.64
C GLN A 270 9.09 -9.04 -49.94
N LEU A 271 10.11 -8.42 -50.55
CA LEU A 271 10.00 -7.98 -51.94
C LEU A 271 10.25 -9.13 -52.92
N ALA A 272 9.26 -10.03 -52.98
CA ALA A 272 8.81 -10.59 -54.24
C ALA A 272 7.29 -10.68 -54.20
N PRO A 273 6.55 -9.64 -54.60
CA PRO A 273 5.12 -9.78 -54.81
C PRO A 273 4.89 -10.61 -56.07
N ASN A 274 4.20 -11.74 -55.92
CA ASN A 274 3.42 -12.29 -57.02
C ASN A 274 2.29 -11.31 -57.34
N MET A 275 2.52 -10.46 -58.36
CA MET A 275 1.50 -9.97 -59.31
C MET A 275 2.18 -9.65 -60.63
#